data_AF-A0A0R3WFV8-F1
#
_entry.id   AF-A0A0R3WFV8-F1
#
_cell.length_a   1.000
_cell.length_b   1.000
_cell.length_c   1.000
_cell.angle_alpha   90.00
_cell.angle_beta   90.00
_cell.angle_gamma   90.00
#
_symmetry.space_group_name_H-M   'P 1'
#
loop_
_entity.id
_entity.type
_entity.pdbx_description
1 polymer ?
#
loop_
_entity_poly.entity_id
_entity_poly.type
_entity_poly.pdbx_seq_one_letter_code
_entity_poly.pdbx_strand_id
1 'polypeptide(L)'
;MEACKRWNRAHPLPTMMLEGKHLASVYSCDFYEVSISLNHQVNELLVGLVSAIKAANQHVNEERQRLSRIASLKGDPSEASSSHEHRTSIKQKLQHSRRYSNMGKSIRHFFKKHFSLNGT
;
A
#
# COMPACT_ATOMS: atom_id res chain seq x y z
N MET A 1 -9.81 -16.24 -40.44
CA MET A 1 -8.67 -15.59 -41.13
C MET A 1 -9.06 -14.28 -41.82
N GLU A 2 -10.21 -14.18 -42.49
CA GLU A 2 -10.59 -12.97 -43.25
C GLU A 2 -10.82 -11.70 -42.40
N ALA A 3 -11.37 -11.83 -41.19
CA ALA A 3 -11.53 -10.69 -40.27
C ALA A 3 -10.18 -10.05 -39.88
N CYS A 4 -9.16 -10.87 -39.65
CA CYS A 4 -7.81 -10.42 -39.30
C CYS A 4 -7.12 -9.70 -40.48
N LYS A 5 -7.34 -10.18 -41.71
CA LYS A 5 -6.84 -9.49 -42.92
C LYS A 5 -7.52 -8.14 -43.14
N ARG A 6 -8.82 -8.04 -42.85
CA ARG A 6 -9.60 -6.80 -43.03
C ARG A 6 -9.23 -5.73 -42.01
N TRP A 7 -8.89 -6.11 -40.77
CA TRP A 7 -8.41 -5.18 -39.74
C TRP A 7 -7.01 -4.64 -40.06
N ASN A 8 -6.07 -5.51 -40.47
CA ASN A 8 -4.71 -5.11 -40.89
C ASN A 8 -4.69 -4.16 -42.11
N ARG A 9 -5.72 -4.19 -42.95
CA ARG A 9 -5.84 -3.30 -44.12
C ARG A 9 -6.38 -1.92 -43.75
N ALA A 10 -7.18 -1.83 -42.69
CA ALA A 10 -7.71 -0.56 -42.19
C ALA A 10 -6.68 0.19 -41.33
N HIS A 11 -5.80 -0.54 -40.63
CA HIS A 11 -4.80 0.03 -39.73
C HIS A 11 -3.43 -0.59 -40.05
N PRO A 12 -2.54 0.14 -40.74
CA PRO A 12 -1.19 -0.35 -41.01
C PRO A 12 -0.50 -0.73 -39.69
N LEU A 13 0.06 -1.93 -39.60
CA LEU A 13 0.81 -2.43 -38.44
C LEU A 13 1.78 -1.39 -37.82
N PRO A 14 2.49 -0.54 -38.59
CA PRO A 14 3.38 0.47 -38.02
C PRO A 14 2.66 1.52 -37.17
N THR A 15 1.43 1.94 -37.53
CA THR A 15 0.73 3.02 -36.82
C THR A 15 0.13 2.54 -35.50
N MET A 16 -0.41 1.32 -35.46
CA MET A 16 -0.97 0.77 -34.21
C MET A 16 0.10 0.51 -33.15
N MET A 17 1.29 0.05 -33.56
CA MET A 17 2.40 -0.13 -32.62
C MET A 17 2.89 1.21 -32.05
N LEU A 18 2.94 2.27 -32.87
CA LEU A 18 3.33 3.61 -32.43
C LEU A 18 2.32 4.19 -31.44
N GLU A 19 1.02 4.08 -31.74
CA GLU A 19 -0.05 4.53 -30.85
C GLU A 19 -0.05 3.78 -29.52
N GLY A 20 0.11 2.46 -29.56
CA GLY A 20 0.20 1.62 -28.36
C GLY A 20 1.38 1.99 -27.46
N LYS A 21 2.57 2.19 -28.05
CA LYS A 21 3.76 2.65 -27.32
C LYS A 21 3.58 4.04 -26.73
N HIS A 22 2.95 4.96 -27.47
CA HIS A 22 2.67 6.30 -26.99
C HIS A 22 1.73 6.28 -25.78
N LEU A 23 0.63 5.52 -25.86
CA LEU A 23 -0.31 5.38 -24.74
C LEU A 23 0.36 4.81 -23.50
N ALA A 24 1.17 3.76 -23.65
CA ALA A 24 1.90 3.16 -22.54
C ALA A 24 2.83 4.17 -21.85
N SER A 25 3.51 5.01 -22.64
CA SER A 25 4.33 6.12 -22.12
C SER A 25 3.50 7.13 -21.32
N VAL A 26 2.30 7.51 -21.80
CA VAL A 26 1.41 8.46 -21.10
C VAL A 26 0.98 7.92 -19.73
N TYR A 27 0.70 6.62 -19.64
CA TYR A 27 0.30 5.97 -18.40
C TYR A 27 1.48 5.46 -17.56
N SER A 28 2.73 5.68 -17.99
CA SER A 28 3.94 5.20 -17.31
C SER A 28 3.90 3.69 -17.05
N CYS A 29 3.49 2.94 -18.06
CA CYS A 29 3.48 1.48 -18.03
C CYS A 29 4.18 0.89 -19.25
N ASP A 30 4.46 -0.41 -19.19
CA ASP A 30 5.13 -1.14 -20.27
C ASP A 30 4.14 -1.49 -21.39
N PHE A 31 4.65 -1.53 -22.63
CA PHE A 31 3.91 -1.95 -23.82
C PHE A 31 4.35 -3.35 -24.26
N TYR A 32 3.39 -4.24 -24.49
CA TYR A 32 3.64 -5.59 -25.01
C TYR A 32 2.81 -5.86 -26.26
N GLU A 33 3.49 -6.22 -27.36
CA GLU A 33 2.84 -6.76 -28.55
C GLU A 33 2.93 -8.30 -28.51
N VAL A 34 1.77 -8.95 -28.43
CA VAL A 34 1.69 -10.39 -28.15
C VAL A 34 0.80 -11.07 -29.18
N SER A 35 1.21 -12.27 -29.60
CA SER A 35 0.38 -13.13 -30.45
C SER A 35 0.26 -14.52 -29.85
N ILE A 36 -0.93 -14.87 -29.36
CA ILE A 36 -1.22 -16.18 -28.74
C ILE A 36 -1.11 -17.30 -29.77
N SER A 37 -1.63 -17.08 -30.98
CA SER A 37 -1.59 -18.07 -32.06
C SER A 37 -0.17 -18.37 -32.54
N LEU A 38 0.76 -17.43 -32.37
CA LEU A 38 2.17 -17.60 -32.73
C LEU A 38 3.06 -17.86 -31.51
N ASN A 39 2.47 -17.94 -30.31
CA ASN A 39 3.19 -18.00 -29.03
C ASN A 39 4.29 -16.92 -28.89
N HIS A 40 4.07 -15.73 -29.47
CA HIS A 40 5.03 -14.64 -29.49
C HIS A 40 4.86 -13.76 -28.24
N GLN A 41 5.93 -13.58 -27.47
CA GLN A 41 6.01 -12.69 -26.29
C GLN A 41 5.02 -12.99 -25.14
N VAL A 42 4.36 -14.16 -25.15
CA VAL A 42 3.42 -14.54 -24.07
C VAL A 42 4.15 -14.66 -22.72
N ASN A 43 5.32 -15.28 -22.70
CA ASN A 43 6.11 -15.42 -21.47
C ASN A 43 6.61 -14.08 -20.95
N GLU A 44 7.08 -13.20 -21.84
CA GLU A 44 7.57 -11.87 -21.47
C GLU A 44 6.47 -11.02 -20.84
N LEU A 45 5.24 -11.10 -21.36
CA LEU A 45 4.08 -10.45 -20.76
C LEU A 45 3.82 -10.96 -19.34
N LEU A 46 3.80 -12.29 -19.15
CA LEU A 46 3.52 -12.89 -17.84
C LEU A 46 4.61 -12.56 -16.82
N VAL A 47 5.88 -12.64 -17.22
CA VAL A 47 7.03 -12.28 -16.38
C VAL A 47 7.00 -10.79 -16.04
N GLY A 48 6.68 -9.92 -17.01
CA GLY A 48 6.53 -8.48 -16.81
C GLY A 48 5.49 -8.14 -15.75
N LEU A 49 4.28 -8.72 -15.89
CA LEU A 49 3.19 -8.51 -14.92
C LEU A 49 3.56 -8.97 -13.51
N VAL A 50 4.13 -10.16 -13.37
CA VAL A 50 4.56 -10.68 -12.06
C VAL A 50 5.64 -9.79 -11.44
N SER A 51 6.58 -9.29 -12.25
CA SER A 51 7.65 -8.42 -11.79
C SER A 51 7.12 -7.07 -11.31
N ALA A 52 6.20 -6.45 -12.06
CA ALA A 52 5.55 -5.20 -11.67
C ALA A 52 4.76 -5.35 -10.35
N ILE A 53 4.01 -6.45 -10.18
CA ILE A 53 3.29 -6.74 -8.93
C ILE A 53 4.25 -6.90 -7.76
N LYS A 54 5.35 -7.63 -7.95
CA LYS A 54 6.38 -7.82 -6.90
C LYS A 54 7.00 -6.48 -6.49
N ALA A 55 7.36 -5.63 -7.45
CA ALA A 55 7.91 -4.31 -7.19
C ALA A 55 6.93 -3.41 -6.40
N ALA A 56 5.65 -3.40 -6.81
CA ALA A 56 4.60 -2.66 -6.11
C ALA A 56 4.42 -3.14 -4.66
N ASN A 57 4.40 -4.46 -4.45
CA ASN A 57 4.29 -5.06 -3.12
C ASN A 57 5.51 -4.75 -2.24
N GLN A 58 6.71 -4.76 -2.83
CA GLN A 58 7.94 -4.41 -2.12
C GLN A 58 7.89 -2.95 -1.63
N HIS A 59 7.51 -2.02 -2.50
CA HIS A 59 7.36 -0.61 -2.13
C HIS A 59 6.36 -0.40 -0.97
N VAL A 60 5.19 -1.06 -1.05
CA VAL A 60 4.19 -1.03 0.04
C VAL A 60 4.76 -1.58 1.34
N ASN A 61 5.51 -2.68 1.28
CA ASN A 61 6.11 -3.30 2.46
C ASN A 61 7.21 -2.42 3.07
N GLU A 62 8.04 -1.78 2.26
CA GLU A 62 9.06 -0.82 2.72
C GLU A 62 8.42 0.36 3.45
N GLU A 63 7.36 0.94 2.90
CA GLU A 63 6.62 2.02 3.55
C GLU A 63 5.97 1.56 4.86
N ARG A 64 5.40 0.35 4.90
CA ARG A 64 4.87 -0.23 6.13
C ARG A 64 5.96 -0.38 7.21
N GLN A 65 7.15 -0.86 6.83
CA GLN A 65 8.28 -1.00 7.74
C GLN A 65 8.80 0.37 8.22
N ARG A 66 8.86 1.36 7.34
CA ARG A 66 9.25 2.74 7.67
C ARG A 66 8.29 3.35 8.69
N LEU A 67 6.98 3.23 8.47
CA LEU A 67 5.95 3.72 9.38
C LEU A 67 6.00 3.00 10.74
N SER A 68 6.23 1.68 10.72
CA SER A 68 6.42 0.89 11.95
C SER A 68 7.59 1.42 12.80
N ARG A 69 8.75 1.69 12.19
CA ARG A 69 9.91 2.26 12.89
C ARG A 69 9.61 3.62 13.52
N ILE A 70 8.90 4.50 12.80
CA ILE A 70 8.51 5.83 13.31
C ILE A 70 7.56 5.70 14.50
N ALA A 71 6.60 4.76 14.43
CA ALA A 71 5.67 4.51 15.54
C ALA A 71 6.40 4.00 16.79
N SER A 72 7.39 3.10 16.64
CA SER A 72 8.19 2.59 17.76
C SER A 72 9.03 3.67 18.44
N LEU A 73 9.58 4.63 17.67
CA LEU A 73 10.37 5.74 18.23
C LEU A 73 9.52 6.77 18.97
N LYS A 74 8.21 6.84 18.69
CA LYS A 74 7.27 7.75 19.35
C LYS A 74 6.69 7.17 20.66
N GLY A 75 7.22 6.02 21.11
CA GLY A 75 6.69 5.20 22.20
C GLY A 75 7.24 5.43 23.60
N ASP A 76 8.41 6.06 23.83
CA ASP A 76 8.94 6.22 25.20
C ASP A 76 9.80 7.49 25.39
N PRO A 77 9.32 8.44 26.20
CA PRO A 77 10.18 9.19 27.12
C PRO A 77 9.72 8.96 28.58
N SER A 78 10.68 8.62 29.44
CA SER A 78 10.58 8.30 30.90
C SER A 78 10.36 6.81 31.18
N GLU A 79 11.36 6.01 31.56
CA GLU A 79 12.25 6.19 32.71
C GLU A 79 13.53 5.35 32.51
N ALA A 80 14.68 6.01 32.46
CA ALA A 80 15.95 5.37 32.79
C ALA A 80 16.26 5.73 34.25
N SER A 81 16.03 4.83 35.21
CA SER A 81 16.84 4.77 36.42
C SER A 81 16.67 3.46 37.23
N SER A 82 17.83 2.99 37.67
CA SER A 82 18.13 2.05 38.75
C SER A 82 17.66 0.60 38.66
N SER A 83 18.62 -0.24 38.29
CA SER A 83 18.91 -1.51 38.94
C SER A 83 18.79 -1.45 40.47
N HIS A 84 17.92 -2.27 41.06
CA HIS A 84 18.24 -3.01 42.30
C HIS A 84 17.20 -4.12 42.53
N GLU A 85 17.68 -5.32 42.84
CA GLU A 85 16.85 -6.40 43.36
C GLU A 85 16.09 -5.96 44.61
N HIS A 86 14.79 -6.26 44.70
CA HIS A 86 14.17 -6.67 45.96
C HIS A 86 12.86 -7.43 45.74
N ARG A 87 12.95 -8.74 45.99
CA ARG A 87 11.86 -9.69 46.19
C ARG A 87 11.15 -9.37 47.52
N THR A 88 9.93 -8.83 47.50
CA THR A 88 8.87 -8.97 48.53
C THR A 88 7.56 -8.40 47.95
N SER A 89 6.56 -9.21 47.61
CA SER A 89 5.45 -9.65 48.47
C SER A 89 4.32 -8.61 48.66
N ILE A 90 3.09 -9.06 48.33
CA ILE A 90 1.77 -8.64 48.84
C ILE A 90 1.01 -7.50 48.12
N LYS A 91 0.03 -7.94 47.31
CA LYS A 91 -1.32 -7.39 47.06
C LYS A 91 -1.53 -5.87 47.15
N GLN A 92 -1.63 -5.18 46.01
CA GLN A 92 -2.48 -3.98 45.89
C GLN A 92 -3.17 -3.85 44.52
N LYS A 93 -4.47 -4.18 44.54
CA LYS A 93 -5.60 -3.47 43.91
C LYS A 93 -5.41 -2.92 42.48
N LEU A 94 -6.02 -3.64 41.56
CA LEU A 94 -6.46 -3.20 40.23
C LEU A 94 -7.23 -1.86 40.32
N GLN A 95 -6.57 -0.75 40.08
CA GLN A 95 -7.18 0.54 39.76
C GLN A 95 -6.36 1.13 38.59
N HIS A 96 -6.78 0.81 37.37
CA HIS A 96 -6.25 1.43 36.16
C HIS A 96 -6.54 2.93 36.23
N SER A 97 -5.54 3.72 36.66
CA SER A 97 -5.54 5.16 36.48
C SER A 97 -5.43 5.45 34.99
N ARG A 98 -6.56 5.49 34.28
CA ARG A 98 -6.65 6.02 32.92
C ARG A 98 -6.27 7.49 32.98
N ARG A 99 -4.98 7.79 32.83
CA ARG A 99 -4.48 9.12 32.48
C ARG A 99 -5.00 9.46 31.08
N TYR A 100 -6.21 9.99 31.06
CA TYR A 100 -6.85 10.51 29.87
C TYR A 100 -6.17 11.86 29.53
N SER A 101 -5.19 11.83 28.64
CA SER A 101 -4.48 13.04 28.22
C SER A 101 -5.47 14.07 27.62
N ASN A 102 -5.23 15.36 27.86
CA ASN A 102 -6.11 16.43 27.39
C ASN A 102 -6.28 16.43 25.85
N MET A 103 -5.33 15.88 25.10
CA MET A 103 -5.44 15.67 23.65
C MET A 103 -6.47 14.59 23.27
N GLY A 104 -6.59 13.52 24.04
CA GLY A 104 -7.63 12.50 23.82
C GLY A 104 -9.04 13.05 24.02
N LYS A 105 -9.20 14.05 24.90
CA LYS A 105 -10.50 14.72 25.13
C LYS A 105 -10.88 15.59 23.93
N SER A 106 -9.92 16.34 23.39
CA SER A 106 -10.14 17.22 22.23
C SER A 106 -10.52 16.42 20.98
N ILE A 107 -9.79 15.33 20.70
CA ILE A 107 -10.08 14.46 19.56
C ILE A 107 -11.46 13.81 19.72
N ARG A 108 -11.78 13.25 20.89
CA ARG A 108 -13.11 12.65 21.12
C ARG A 108 -14.23 13.68 20.99
N HIS A 109 -14.02 14.90 21.49
CA HIS A 109 -15.00 15.99 21.36
C HIS A 109 -15.21 16.40 19.90
N PHE A 110 -14.13 16.50 19.12
CA PHE A 110 -14.19 16.80 17.68
C PHE A 110 -15.04 15.75 16.93
N PHE A 111 -14.75 14.46 17.12
CA PHE A 111 -15.50 13.41 16.44
C PHE A 111 -16.96 13.34 16.92
N LYS A 112 -17.22 13.54 18.21
CA LYS A 112 -18.60 13.63 18.72
C LYS A 112 -19.37 14.79 18.09
N LYS A 113 -18.74 15.97 17.96
CA LYS A 113 -19.40 17.16 17.41
C LYS A 113 -19.78 16.99 15.93
N HIS A 114 -18.92 16.35 15.15
CA HIS A 114 -19.07 16.29 13.70
C HIS A 114 -19.70 14.99 13.18
N PHE A 115 -19.68 13.92 13.96
CA PHE A 115 -20.10 12.58 13.52
C PHE A 115 -21.08 11.91 14.47
N SER A 116 -21.66 12.63 15.43
CA SER A 116 -22.83 12.12 16.15
C SER A 116 -24.01 11.99 15.18
N LEU A 117 -24.07 10.84 14.52
CA LEU A 117 -25.29 10.26 13.97
C LEU A 117 -26.25 10.08 15.15
N ASN A 118 -27.12 11.06 15.34
CA ASN A 118 -28.37 10.81 16.04
C ASN A 118 -29.20 9.91 15.11
N GLY A 119 -28.98 8.60 15.20
CA GLY A 119 -29.90 7.62 14.67
C GLY A 119 -31.18 7.67 15.50
N THR A 120 -32.16 8.41 15.00
CA THR A 120 -33.58 8.18 15.27
C THR A 120 -34.03 6.92 14.56
#